data_AF-A0A2V7J8W9-F1
#
_entry.id   AF-A0A2V7J8W9-F1
#
_cell.length_a   1.000
_cell.length_b   1.000
_cell.length_c   1.000
_cell.angle_alpha   90.00
_cell.angle_beta   90.00
_cell.angle_gamma   90.00
#
_symmetry.space_group_name_H-M   'P 1'
#
loop_
_entity.id
_entity.type
_entity.pdbx_description
1 polymer ?
#
loop_
_entity_poly.entity_id
_entity_poly.type
_entity_poly.pdbx_seq_one_letter_code
_entity_poly.pdbx_strand_id
1 'polypeptide(L)'
;MSFRAAAFTLLLVLPLAQVAAQSKELRIGVDRRVELIAIIFKLAGSEEFSPTHLPQYSADIDQFFGAQRNHEAVMLARGLRERYGVGQARVMAISIRLTDPPQLKERVPFDSVSGWPAPAVETRRFVEAARRFAIDSRANDFFTSHRTLYDSVDGRIRPALERAVDLAWFAPYFGIPSDRIFVVVPFLVTAEGNTVRACSRRVGRANATASLATRGLIPPGIRSTTPEWRGCWFTNSAMGS
;
A
#
# COMPACT_ATOMS: atom_id res chain seq x y z
N MET A 1 61.16 2.30 54.92
CA MET A 1 59.88 1.80 54.37
C MET A 1 59.21 2.97 53.65
N SER A 2 59.06 2.91 52.32
CA SER A 2 58.36 3.95 51.57
C SER A 2 57.68 3.30 50.37
N PHE A 3 56.37 3.04 50.47
CA PHE A 3 55.56 2.55 49.36
C PHE A 3 55.08 3.74 48.53
N ARG A 4 55.50 3.82 47.26
CA ARG A 4 54.90 4.71 46.27
C ARG A 4 53.76 3.97 45.58
N ALA A 5 52.52 4.37 45.86
CA ALA A 5 51.35 3.88 45.14
C ALA A 5 51.31 4.51 43.74
N ALA A 6 51.48 3.71 42.69
CA ALA A 6 51.25 4.13 41.32
C ALA A 6 49.74 4.02 41.02
N ALA A 7 49.09 5.16 40.76
CA ALA A 7 47.70 5.20 40.33
C ALA A 7 47.62 4.81 38.85
N PHE A 8 47.13 3.59 38.57
CA PHE A 8 46.78 3.16 37.22
C PHE A 8 45.41 3.75 36.86
N THR A 9 45.38 4.78 36.01
CA THR A 9 44.15 5.30 35.41
C THR A 9 43.72 4.35 34.29
N LEU A 10 42.76 3.47 34.57
CA LEU A 10 42.18 2.56 33.57
C LEU A 10 41.28 3.37 32.62
N LEU A 11 41.81 3.70 31.44
CA LEU A 11 41.09 4.40 30.38
C LEU A 11 40.15 3.39 29.71
N LEU A 12 38.89 3.42 30.11
CA LEU A 12 37.83 2.52 29.64
C LEU A 12 37.46 2.91 28.20
N VAL A 13 38.15 2.32 27.22
CA VAL A 13 37.82 2.45 25.80
C VAL A 13 36.53 1.67 25.55
N LEU A 14 35.38 2.35 25.68
CA LEU A 14 34.10 1.85 25.21
C LEU A 14 34.22 1.62 23.70
N PRO A 15 34.11 0.38 23.18
CA PRO A 15 33.97 0.21 21.75
C PRO A 15 32.63 0.85 21.39
N LEU A 16 32.65 1.91 20.58
CA LEU A 16 31.46 2.31 19.86
C LEU A 16 31.10 1.10 19.00
N ALA A 17 30.17 0.27 19.49
CA ALA A 17 29.47 -0.65 18.65
C ALA A 17 28.83 0.21 17.57
N GLN A 18 29.45 0.22 16.38
CA GLN A 18 28.79 0.69 15.18
C GLN A 18 27.60 -0.26 15.01
N VAL A 19 26.45 0.15 15.53
CA VAL A 19 25.18 -0.42 15.11
C VAL A 19 25.14 -0.15 13.62
N ALA A 20 25.52 -1.15 12.83
CA ALA A 20 25.30 -1.11 11.40
C ALA A 20 23.81 -0.86 11.25
N ALA A 21 23.45 0.34 10.81
CA ALA A 21 22.08 0.66 10.47
C ALA A 21 21.70 -0.35 9.38
N GLN A 22 20.91 -1.38 9.74
CA GLN A 22 20.35 -2.27 8.75
C GLN A 22 19.60 -1.38 7.77
N SER A 23 20.06 -1.37 6.52
CA SER A 23 19.43 -0.61 5.45
C SER A 23 17.99 -1.09 5.32
N LYS A 24 17.04 -0.23 5.70
CA LYS A 24 15.61 -0.52 5.53
C LYS A 24 15.31 -0.56 4.04
N GLU A 25 14.91 -1.73 3.54
CA GLU A 25 14.66 -1.91 2.11
C GLU A 25 13.31 -1.28 1.74
N LEU A 26 13.37 -0.18 0.97
CA LEU A 26 12.21 0.44 0.35
C LEU A 26 12.02 -0.16 -1.04
N ARG A 27 10.97 -0.98 -1.17
CA ARG A 27 10.51 -1.48 -2.47
C ARG A 27 9.42 -0.56 -3.00
N ILE A 28 9.54 -0.24 -4.27
CA ILE A 28 8.60 0.61 -4.99
C ILE A 28 8.28 -0.14 -6.26
N GLY A 29 7.00 -0.35 -6.51
CA GLY A 29 6.56 -1.15 -7.63
C GLY A 29 5.06 -1.13 -7.80
N VAL A 30 4.61 -1.08 -9.06
CA VAL A 30 3.21 -1.36 -9.40
C VAL A 30 2.87 -2.81 -9.00
N ASP A 31 1.84 -2.98 -8.18
CA ASP A 31 1.39 -4.28 -7.70
C ASP A 31 0.25 -4.79 -8.57
N ARG A 32 0.48 -5.89 -9.30
CA ARG A 32 -0.50 -6.48 -10.22
C ARG A 32 -1.79 -6.92 -9.53
N ARG A 33 -1.75 -7.25 -8.23
CA ARG A 33 -2.93 -7.63 -7.45
C ARG A 33 -3.83 -6.43 -7.26
N VAL A 34 -3.22 -5.30 -6.88
CA VAL A 34 -3.89 -4.02 -6.65
C VAL A 34 -4.46 -3.47 -7.96
N GLU A 35 -3.67 -3.46 -9.02
CA GLU A 35 -4.12 -2.98 -10.34
C GLU A 35 -5.27 -3.84 -10.90
N LEU A 36 -5.16 -5.17 -10.82
CA LEU A 36 -6.22 -6.05 -11.31
C LEU A 36 -7.55 -5.79 -10.60
N ILE A 37 -7.55 -5.76 -9.27
CA ILE A 37 -8.78 -5.55 -8.49
C ILE A 37 -9.34 -4.16 -8.78
N ALA A 38 -8.49 -3.13 -8.89
CA ALA A 38 -8.96 -1.79 -9.23
C ALA A 38 -9.52 -1.67 -10.64
N ILE A 39 -8.95 -2.36 -11.63
CA ILE A 39 -9.52 -2.46 -12.98
C ILE A 39 -10.92 -3.06 -12.91
N ILE A 40 -11.12 -4.14 -12.15
CA ILE A 40 -12.46 -4.75 -11.99
C ILE A 40 -13.45 -3.75 -11.35
N PHE A 41 -13.03 -2.99 -10.34
CA PHE A 41 -13.88 -1.96 -9.72
C PHE A 41 -14.14 -0.76 -10.63
N LYS A 42 -13.18 -0.37 -11.48
CA LYS A 42 -13.35 0.65 -12.52
C LYS A 42 -14.41 0.21 -13.53
N LEU A 43 -14.31 -1.03 -14.02
CA LEU A 43 -15.30 -1.61 -14.95
C LEU A 43 -16.69 -1.73 -14.31
N ALA A 44 -16.75 -1.90 -12.98
CA ALA A 44 -18.00 -1.92 -12.21
C ALA A 44 -18.69 -0.55 -12.13
N GLY A 45 -18.04 0.51 -12.62
CA GLY A 45 -18.55 1.88 -12.62
C GLY A 45 -18.34 2.60 -11.29
N SER A 46 -17.30 2.23 -10.54
CA SER A 46 -16.96 2.90 -9.29
C SER A 46 -16.25 4.23 -9.57
N GLU A 47 -16.93 5.33 -9.22
CA GLU A 47 -16.53 6.71 -9.54
C GLU A 47 -15.14 7.08 -9.01
N GLU A 48 -14.72 6.50 -7.88
CA GLU A 48 -13.38 6.70 -7.30
C GLU A 48 -12.23 6.13 -8.16
N PHE A 49 -12.53 5.33 -9.20
CA PHE A 49 -11.57 4.84 -10.19
C PHE A 49 -11.76 5.46 -11.58
N SER A 50 -12.64 6.46 -11.70
CA SER A 50 -12.88 7.17 -12.96
C SER A 50 -11.84 8.27 -13.22
N PRO A 51 -11.49 9.15 -12.27
CA PRO A 51 -10.42 10.13 -12.46
C PRO A 51 -9.10 9.43 -12.81
N THR A 52 -8.34 9.94 -13.80
CA THR A 52 -7.00 9.41 -14.15
C THR A 52 -6.02 10.51 -14.56
N HIS A 53 -4.75 10.38 -14.13
CA HIS A 53 -3.63 11.20 -14.60
C HIS A 53 -2.87 10.53 -15.76
N LEU A 54 -3.27 9.30 -16.11
CA LEU A 54 -2.76 8.51 -17.21
C LEU A 54 -3.92 8.21 -18.18
N PRO A 55 -4.41 9.20 -18.94
CA PRO A 55 -5.57 9.03 -19.81
C PRO A 55 -5.34 7.93 -20.85
N GLN A 56 -4.13 7.79 -21.38
CA GLN A 56 -3.79 6.69 -22.29
C GLN A 56 -3.94 5.33 -21.60
N TYR A 57 -3.38 5.15 -20.40
CA TYR A 57 -3.51 3.88 -19.66
C TYR A 57 -4.98 3.56 -19.33
N SER A 58 -5.79 4.57 -19.00
CA SER A 58 -7.23 4.35 -18.81
C SER A 58 -7.93 3.93 -20.11
N ALA A 59 -7.59 4.55 -21.23
CA ALA A 59 -8.12 4.15 -22.54
C ALA A 59 -7.69 2.72 -22.90
N ASP A 60 -6.44 2.34 -22.61
CA ASP A 60 -5.93 0.99 -22.82
C ASP A 60 -6.68 -0.03 -21.96
N ILE A 61 -7.00 0.31 -20.70
CA ILE A 61 -7.87 -0.52 -19.83
C ILE A 61 -9.26 -0.69 -20.46
N ASP A 62 -9.88 0.41 -20.87
CA ASP A 62 -11.24 0.38 -21.43
C ASP A 62 -11.29 -0.42 -22.75
N GLN A 63 -10.27 -0.30 -23.58
CA GLN A 63 -10.13 -1.06 -24.82
C GLN A 63 -9.87 -2.55 -24.55
N PHE A 64 -8.96 -2.88 -23.65
CA PHE A 64 -8.53 -4.25 -23.40
C PHE A 64 -9.58 -5.06 -22.62
N PHE A 65 -10.15 -4.48 -21.57
CA PHE A 65 -11.10 -5.15 -20.68
C PHE A 65 -12.57 -4.82 -20.94
N GLY A 66 -12.87 -3.94 -21.91
CA GLY A 66 -14.23 -3.46 -22.17
C GLY A 66 -15.25 -4.57 -22.45
N ALA A 67 -14.84 -5.66 -23.10
CA ALA A 67 -15.70 -6.82 -23.35
C ALA A 67 -16.13 -7.55 -22.06
N GLN A 68 -15.39 -7.36 -20.96
CA GLN A 68 -15.58 -8.04 -19.69
C GLN A 68 -16.48 -7.26 -18.71
N ARG A 69 -17.12 -6.17 -19.12
CA ARG A 69 -17.99 -5.34 -18.26
C ARG A 69 -19.15 -6.11 -17.61
N ASN A 70 -19.58 -7.21 -18.23
CA ASN A 70 -20.64 -8.09 -17.71
C ASN A 70 -20.09 -9.36 -17.02
N HIS A 71 -18.76 -9.45 -16.82
CA HIS A 71 -18.14 -10.58 -16.15
C HIS A 71 -18.59 -10.65 -14.67
N GLU A 72 -18.72 -11.86 -14.11
CA GLU A 72 -19.18 -12.08 -12.73
C GLU A 72 -18.39 -11.24 -11.71
N ALA A 73 -17.07 -11.18 -11.85
CA ALA A 73 -16.20 -10.36 -11.01
C ALA A 73 -16.60 -8.88 -10.98
N VAL A 74 -17.01 -8.31 -12.12
CA VAL A 74 -17.42 -6.91 -12.23
C VAL A 74 -18.78 -6.69 -11.53
N MET A 75 -19.71 -7.63 -11.70
CA MET A 75 -21.00 -7.59 -10.98
C MET A 75 -20.82 -7.73 -9.47
N LEU A 76 -19.92 -8.63 -9.02
CA LEU A 76 -19.62 -8.81 -7.60
C LEU A 76 -18.90 -7.59 -7.01
N ALA A 77 -17.97 -6.95 -7.74
CA ALA A 77 -17.33 -5.71 -7.31
C ALA A 77 -18.36 -4.60 -7.10
N ARG A 78 -19.33 -4.46 -8.02
CA ARG A 78 -20.45 -3.52 -7.85
C ARG A 78 -21.23 -3.81 -6.57
N GLY A 79 -21.59 -5.07 -6.34
CA GLY A 79 -22.29 -5.49 -5.12
C GLY A 79 -21.49 -5.24 -3.83
N LEU A 80 -20.17 -5.46 -3.85
CA LEU A 80 -19.29 -5.16 -2.71
C LEU A 80 -19.26 -3.67 -2.40
N ARG A 81 -19.20 -2.82 -3.42
CA ARG A 81 -19.31 -1.36 -3.26
C ARG A 81 -20.65 -0.96 -2.66
N GLU A 82 -21.76 -1.41 -3.26
CA GLU A 82 -23.11 -1.01 -2.87
C GLU A 82 -23.49 -1.48 -1.47
N ARG A 83 -23.17 -2.73 -1.11
CA ARG A 83 -23.58 -3.32 0.18
C ARG A 83 -22.64 -2.98 1.33
N TYR A 84 -21.33 -2.89 1.05
CA TYR A 84 -20.31 -2.81 2.11
C TYR A 84 -19.44 -1.57 2.02
N GLY A 85 -19.62 -0.70 1.02
CA GLY A 85 -18.78 0.48 0.84
C GLY A 85 -17.32 0.09 0.59
N VAL A 86 -17.08 -0.95 -0.23
CA VAL A 86 -15.73 -1.32 -0.66
C VAL A 86 -15.22 -0.27 -1.65
N GLY A 87 -14.42 0.66 -1.11
CA GLY A 87 -13.71 1.68 -1.87
C GLY A 87 -12.20 1.43 -1.99
N GLN A 88 -11.42 2.42 -2.45
CA GLN A 88 -9.97 2.30 -2.72
C GLN A 88 -9.15 1.63 -1.61
N ALA A 89 -9.30 2.10 -0.35
CA ALA A 89 -8.54 1.55 0.79
C ALA A 89 -8.85 0.06 1.05
N ARG A 90 -10.10 -0.34 0.79
CA ARG A 90 -10.56 -1.72 0.94
C ARG A 90 -10.15 -2.58 -0.25
N VAL A 91 -10.09 -2.03 -1.46
CA VAL A 91 -9.49 -2.71 -2.62
C VAL A 91 -8.02 -3.06 -2.34
N MET A 92 -7.22 -2.12 -1.84
CA MET A 92 -5.84 -2.41 -1.45
C MET A 92 -5.78 -3.47 -0.35
N ALA A 93 -6.66 -3.39 0.65
CA ALA A 93 -6.74 -4.37 1.72
C ALA A 93 -7.03 -5.79 1.24
N ILE A 94 -7.94 -5.97 0.28
CA ILE A 94 -8.20 -7.27 -0.34
C ILE A 94 -6.93 -7.74 -1.05
N SER A 95 -6.35 -6.87 -1.87
CA SER A 95 -5.24 -7.19 -2.78
C SER A 95 -3.98 -7.68 -2.05
N ILE A 96 -3.58 -7.02 -0.95
CA ILE A 96 -2.36 -7.39 -0.22
C ILE A 96 -2.43 -8.77 0.43
N ARG A 97 -3.65 -9.30 0.67
CA ARG A 97 -3.90 -10.63 1.24
C ARG A 97 -3.82 -11.76 0.22
N LEU A 98 -3.57 -11.45 -1.05
CA LEU A 98 -3.58 -12.41 -2.15
C LEU A 98 -2.18 -12.69 -2.70
N THR A 99 -1.99 -13.84 -3.33
CA THR A 99 -0.88 -14.06 -4.27
C THR A 99 -1.11 -13.30 -5.56
N ASP A 100 -0.09 -13.26 -6.42
CA ASP A 100 -0.20 -12.65 -7.73
C ASP A 100 -1.30 -13.28 -8.61
N PRO A 101 -1.86 -12.51 -9.56
CA PRO A 101 -2.70 -13.05 -10.60
C PRO A 101 -1.89 -13.95 -11.57
N PRO A 102 -2.54 -14.95 -12.21
CA PRO A 102 -3.98 -15.21 -12.13
C PRO A 102 -4.40 -15.96 -10.86
N GLN A 103 -3.48 -16.52 -10.07
CA GLN A 103 -3.84 -17.46 -9.00
C GLN A 103 -4.66 -16.83 -7.88
N LEU A 104 -4.35 -15.59 -7.45
CA LEU A 104 -5.08 -14.86 -6.39
C LEU A 104 -5.43 -15.76 -5.17
N LYS A 105 -4.48 -16.56 -4.69
CA LYS A 105 -4.67 -17.42 -3.52
C LYS A 105 -4.60 -16.59 -2.25
N GLU A 106 -5.44 -16.91 -1.29
CA GLU A 106 -5.45 -16.29 0.04
C GLU A 106 -4.13 -16.61 0.76
N ARG A 107 -3.33 -15.58 1.06
CA ARG A 107 -2.08 -15.66 1.84
C ARG A 107 -2.29 -15.30 3.31
N VAL A 108 -3.25 -14.41 3.55
CA VAL A 108 -3.66 -13.96 4.87
C VAL A 108 -5.17 -14.14 4.96
N PRO A 109 -5.70 -14.84 5.97
CA PRO A 109 -7.12 -15.12 6.04
C PRO A 109 -7.99 -13.85 6.03
N PHE A 110 -9.09 -13.85 5.27
CA PHE A 110 -10.03 -12.71 5.23
C PHE A 110 -10.86 -12.53 6.51
N ASP A 111 -10.93 -13.55 7.34
CA ASP A 111 -11.57 -13.54 8.66
C ASP A 111 -10.60 -13.10 9.79
N SER A 112 -9.33 -12.82 9.47
CA SER A 112 -8.35 -12.31 10.45
C SER A 112 -8.71 -10.96 11.05
N VAL A 113 -9.56 -10.17 10.37
CA VAL A 113 -10.08 -8.88 10.86
C VAL A 113 -11.59 -8.86 10.65
N SER A 114 -12.35 -8.86 11.75
CA SER A 114 -13.81 -9.01 11.71
C SER A 114 -14.49 -7.98 10.79
N GLY A 115 -15.12 -8.48 9.72
CA GLY A 115 -15.94 -7.67 8.81
C GLY A 115 -15.18 -6.68 7.92
N TRP A 116 -13.85 -6.66 7.97
CA TRP A 116 -13.03 -5.77 7.16
C TRP A 116 -12.12 -6.58 6.21
N PRO A 117 -12.03 -6.22 4.92
CA PRO A 117 -12.67 -5.10 4.24
C PRO A 117 -14.15 -5.30 3.89
N ALA A 118 -14.64 -6.53 3.85
CA ALA A 118 -16.05 -6.91 3.71
C ALA A 118 -16.23 -8.30 4.38
N PRO A 119 -17.45 -8.86 4.50
CA PRO A 119 -17.61 -10.23 4.98
C PRO A 119 -16.70 -11.21 4.23
N ALA A 120 -16.03 -12.10 4.95
CA ALA A 120 -15.02 -13.00 4.37
C ALA A 120 -15.60 -13.88 3.25
N VAL A 121 -16.84 -14.36 3.42
CA VAL A 121 -17.55 -15.16 2.41
C VAL A 121 -17.75 -14.38 1.10
N GLU A 122 -18.23 -13.14 1.20
CA GLU A 122 -18.44 -12.27 0.04
C GLU A 122 -17.11 -11.91 -0.64
N THR A 123 -16.08 -11.66 0.16
CA THR A 123 -14.73 -11.34 -0.33
C THR A 123 -14.13 -12.52 -1.08
N ARG A 124 -14.22 -13.75 -0.54
CA ARG A 124 -13.74 -14.97 -1.21
C ARG A 124 -14.50 -15.24 -2.50
N ARG A 125 -15.83 -15.05 -2.52
CA ARG A 125 -16.64 -15.17 -3.74
C ARG A 125 -16.17 -14.21 -4.82
N PHE A 126 -15.93 -12.95 -4.46
CA PHE A 126 -15.38 -11.95 -5.37
C PHE A 126 -13.98 -12.34 -5.89
N VAL A 127 -13.07 -12.77 -5.01
CA VAL A 127 -11.70 -13.15 -5.37
C VAL A 127 -11.69 -14.35 -6.33
N GLU A 128 -12.56 -15.34 -6.12
CA GLU A 128 -12.69 -16.48 -7.03
C GLU A 128 -13.17 -16.03 -8.43
N ALA A 129 -14.13 -15.11 -8.48
CA ALA A 129 -14.54 -14.52 -9.75
C ALA A 129 -13.43 -13.66 -10.36
N ALA A 130 -12.64 -12.93 -9.56
CA ALA A 130 -11.50 -12.15 -10.03
C ALA A 130 -10.38 -13.02 -10.62
N ARG A 131 -10.19 -14.25 -10.09
CA ARG A 131 -9.29 -15.25 -10.69
C ARG A 131 -9.76 -15.62 -12.10
N ARG A 132 -11.06 -15.95 -12.26
CA ARG A 132 -11.64 -16.24 -13.58
C ARG A 132 -11.49 -15.05 -14.53
N PHE A 133 -11.79 -13.84 -14.04
CA PHE A 133 -11.61 -12.61 -14.80
C PHE A 133 -10.18 -12.47 -15.30
N ALA A 134 -9.17 -12.69 -14.45
CA ALA A 134 -7.77 -12.57 -14.84
C ALA A 134 -7.37 -13.52 -15.98
N ILE A 135 -7.94 -14.74 -15.97
CA ILE A 135 -7.71 -15.77 -16.99
C ILE A 135 -8.46 -15.40 -18.28
N ASP A 136 -9.77 -15.18 -18.19
CA ASP A 136 -10.66 -14.97 -19.34
C ASP A 136 -10.36 -13.67 -20.08
N SER A 137 -9.91 -12.64 -19.35
CA SER A 137 -9.48 -11.37 -19.94
C SER A 137 -8.04 -11.38 -20.44
N ARG A 138 -7.25 -12.41 -20.14
CA ARG A 138 -5.79 -12.43 -20.38
C ARG A 138 -5.07 -11.25 -19.70
N ALA A 139 -5.43 -10.93 -18.46
CA ALA A 139 -4.88 -9.79 -17.72
C ALA A 139 -3.34 -9.79 -17.64
N ASN A 140 -2.70 -10.97 -17.63
CA ASN A 140 -1.24 -11.06 -17.63
C ASN A 140 -0.60 -10.44 -18.89
N ASP A 141 -1.27 -10.53 -20.04
CA ASP A 141 -0.78 -9.96 -21.29
C ASP A 141 -0.84 -8.43 -21.24
N PHE A 142 -1.92 -7.89 -20.66
CA PHE A 142 -2.05 -6.47 -20.38
C PHE A 142 -0.94 -5.96 -19.46
N PHE A 143 -0.67 -6.66 -18.35
CA PHE A 143 0.41 -6.25 -17.44
C PHE A 143 1.80 -6.36 -18.10
N THR A 144 1.98 -7.36 -18.97
CA THR A 144 3.24 -7.55 -19.69
C THR A 144 3.47 -6.43 -20.71
N SER A 145 2.44 -6.02 -21.46
CA SER A 145 2.55 -4.95 -22.45
C SER A 145 2.78 -3.57 -21.81
N HIS A 146 2.39 -3.38 -20.54
CA HIS A 146 2.56 -2.12 -19.81
C HIS A 146 3.79 -2.07 -18.90
N ARG A 147 4.67 -3.09 -18.94
CA ARG A 147 5.87 -3.14 -18.09
C ARG A 147 6.72 -1.87 -18.18
N THR A 148 6.95 -1.35 -19.37
CA THR A 148 7.73 -0.12 -19.59
C THR A 148 7.10 1.10 -18.89
N LEU A 149 5.76 1.19 -18.87
CA LEU A 149 5.05 2.25 -18.16
C LEU A 149 5.26 2.10 -16.65
N TYR A 150 5.11 0.88 -16.12
CA TYR A 150 5.29 0.59 -14.70
C TYR A 150 6.71 0.92 -14.23
N ASP A 151 7.71 0.44 -14.96
CA ASP A 151 9.12 0.71 -14.67
C ASP A 151 9.42 2.23 -14.72
N SER A 152 8.81 2.95 -15.69
CA SER A 152 8.95 4.41 -15.78
C SER A 152 8.31 5.14 -14.60
N VAL A 153 7.16 4.68 -14.10
CA VAL A 153 6.53 5.27 -12.91
C VAL A 153 7.43 5.07 -11.71
N ASP A 154 7.89 3.84 -11.49
CA ASP A 154 8.74 3.48 -10.35
C ASP A 154 10.03 4.30 -10.34
N GLY A 155 10.68 4.45 -11.50
CA GLY A 155 11.88 5.28 -11.65
C GLY A 155 11.63 6.77 -11.37
N ARG A 156 10.46 7.30 -11.72
CA ARG A 156 10.13 8.73 -11.50
C ARG A 156 9.82 9.05 -10.04
N ILE A 157 9.13 8.16 -9.33
CA ILE A 157 8.71 8.42 -7.95
C ILE A 157 9.80 8.06 -6.93
N ARG A 158 10.68 7.11 -7.26
CA ARG A 158 11.72 6.60 -6.35
C ARG A 158 12.59 7.69 -5.73
N PRO A 159 13.22 8.61 -6.49
CA PRO A 159 14.10 9.63 -5.91
C PRO A 159 13.38 10.60 -4.97
N ALA A 160 12.08 10.83 -5.20
CA ALA A 160 11.28 11.67 -4.31
C ALA A 160 10.94 10.94 -3.00
N LEU A 161 10.56 9.66 -3.10
CA LEU A 161 10.24 8.83 -1.95
C LEU A 161 11.48 8.56 -1.08
N GLU A 162 12.60 8.15 -1.66
CA GLU A 162 13.83 7.86 -0.92
C GLU A 162 14.36 9.07 -0.14
N ARG A 163 14.22 10.29 -0.68
CA ARG A 163 14.65 11.52 0.03
C ARG A 163 13.75 11.89 1.19
N ALA A 164 12.48 11.52 1.10
CA ALA A 164 11.49 12.08 1.96
C ALA A 164 11.11 11.06 3.06
N VAL A 165 11.11 9.75 2.74
CA VAL A 165 10.59 8.67 3.61
C VAL A 165 11.64 8.34 4.64
N ASP A 166 11.41 8.80 5.86
CA ASP A 166 12.14 8.31 7.01
C ASP A 166 11.53 6.99 7.48
N LEU A 167 12.15 5.86 7.14
CA LEU A 167 11.67 4.56 7.63
C LEU A 167 12.01 4.35 9.12
N ALA A 168 12.85 5.19 9.75
CA ALA A 168 13.23 5.13 11.16
C ALA A 168 12.01 5.21 12.10
N TRP A 169 11.08 6.12 11.83
CA TRP A 169 9.92 6.35 12.70
C TRP A 169 8.79 5.34 12.55
N PHE A 170 8.72 4.58 11.44
CA PHE A 170 7.61 3.65 11.18
C PHE A 170 7.52 2.52 12.21
N ALA A 171 8.65 1.90 12.55
CA ALA A 171 8.72 0.81 13.52
C ALA A 171 8.19 1.20 14.91
N PRO A 172 8.67 2.28 15.55
CA PRO A 172 8.14 2.70 16.85
C PRO A 172 6.69 3.20 16.77
N TYR A 173 6.28 3.84 15.68
CA TYR A 173 4.91 4.34 15.55
C TYR A 173 3.88 3.22 15.43
N PHE A 174 4.15 2.23 14.58
CA PHE A 174 3.23 1.12 14.40
C PHE A 174 3.49 -0.03 15.39
N GLY A 175 4.59 -0.04 16.15
CA GLY A 175 4.94 -1.17 17.00
C GLY A 175 5.29 -2.42 16.19
N ILE A 176 5.87 -2.24 15.00
CA ILE A 176 6.31 -3.33 14.13
C ILE A 176 7.83 -3.49 14.19
N PRO A 177 8.36 -4.71 13.98
CA PRO A 177 9.80 -4.92 13.85
C PRO A 177 10.43 -4.01 12.80
N SER A 178 11.66 -3.54 13.05
CA SER A 178 12.39 -2.63 12.16
C SER A 178 13.02 -3.30 10.94
N ASP A 179 13.01 -4.62 10.88
CA ASP A 179 13.56 -5.48 9.82
C ASP A 179 12.56 -5.76 8.67
N ARG A 180 11.44 -5.04 8.65
CA ARG A 180 10.40 -5.22 7.63
C ARG A 180 10.72 -4.45 6.35
N ILE A 181 10.36 -5.06 5.23
CA ILE A 181 10.40 -4.45 3.90
C ILE A 181 9.19 -3.54 3.74
N PHE A 182 9.42 -2.29 3.32
CA PHE A 182 8.36 -1.35 3.03
C PHE A 182 8.06 -1.37 1.54
N VAL A 183 6.80 -1.57 1.16
CA VAL A 183 6.38 -1.60 -0.25
C VAL A 183 5.47 -0.42 -0.53
N VAL A 184 5.88 0.46 -1.44
CA VAL A 184 5.03 1.53 -1.98
C VAL A 184 4.45 1.06 -3.31
N VAL A 185 3.12 1.04 -3.39
CA VAL A 185 2.38 0.62 -4.57
C VAL A 185 1.76 1.85 -5.24
N PRO A 186 2.27 2.28 -6.40
CA PRO A 186 1.62 3.32 -7.19
C PRO A 186 0.28 2.80 -7.69
N PHE A 187 -0.79 3.55 -7.43
CA PHE A 187 -2.12 3.17 -7.86
C PHE A 187 -2.48 3.88 -9.15
N LEU A 188 -2.32 3.22 -10.30
CA LEU A 188 -2.35 3.88 -11.61
C LEU A 188 -3.75 4.03 -12.17
N VAL A 189 -4.67 3.16 -11.75
CA VAL A 189 -6.08 3.16 -12.18
C VAL A 189 -6.84 4.42 -11.73
N THR A 190 -6.35 5.16 -10.73
CA THR A 190 -7.02 6.35 -10.17
C THR A 190 -6.12 7.60 -10.16
N ALA A 191 -6.71 8.79 -10.38
CA ALA A 191 -6.02 10.09 -10.29
C ALA A 191 -6.04 10.69 -8.89
N GLU A 192 -7.11 10.47 -8.11
CA GLU A 192 -7.36 11.32 -6.95
C GLU A 192 -6.80 10.71 -5.66
N GLY A 193 -5.93 11.48 -5.00
CA GLY A 193 -5.56 11.32 -3.60
C GLY A 193 -4.29 10.52 -3.29
N ASN A 194 -3.86 9.59 -4.14
CA ASN A 194 -2.76 8.66 -3.80
C ASN A 194 -1.47 8.80 -4.61
N THR A 195 -1.42 9.70 -5.59
CA THR A 195 -0.14 10.10 -6.20
C THR A 195 0.46 11.24 -5.38
N VAL A 196 1.78 11.20 -5.20
CA VAL A 196 2.70 12.07 -4.43
C VAL A 196 2.37 13.59 -4.42
N ARG A 197 1.52 14.08 -5.33
CA ARG A 197 1.07 15.47 -5.43
C ARG A 197 0.28 15.99 -4.22
N ALA A 198 -0.56 15.17 -3.57
CA ALA A 198 -1.43 15.64 -2.48
C ALA A 198 -0.66 16.21 -1.27
N CYS A 199 0.56 15.74 -1.02
CA CYS A 199 1.39 16.20 0.11
C CYS A 199 2.44 17.26 -0.25
N SER A 200 2.69 17.49 -1.54
CA SER A 200 3.74 18.42 -1.97
C SER A 200 3.37 19.91 -1.82
N ARG A 201 2.09 20.25 -1.72
CA ARG A 201 1.66 21.65 -1.93
C ARG A 201 1.69 22.54 -0.68
N ARG A 202 2.13 22.04 0.48
CA ARG A 202 2.10 22.87 1.70
C ARG A 202 3.04 22.44 2.82
N VAL A 203 4.29 22.04 2.56
CA VAL A 203 5.30 21.94 3.63
C VAL A 203 6.63 22.49 3.14
N GLY A 204 6.95 23.71 3.56
CA GLY A 204 8.32 24.19 3.54
C GLY A 204 9.16 23.34 4.49
N ARG A 205 10.26 22.80 3.99
CA ARG A 205 11.31 22.03 4.69
C ARG A 205 10.81 20.82 5.51
N ALA A 206 11.13 19.64 4.96
CA ALA A 206 11.16 18.31 5.57
C ALA A 206 9.88 17.44 5.47
N ASN A 207 10.12 16.21 5.02
CA ASN A 207 9.40 14.95 5.26
C ASN A 207 8.43 14.42 4.17
N ALA A 208 8.61 13.14 3.83
CA ALA A 208 7.81 12.36 2.88
C ALA A 208 6.44 12.06 3.40
N THR A 209 5.65 11.71 2.39
CA THR A 209 4.46 10.91 2.55
C THR A 209 4.62 9.58 1.82
N ALA A 210 4.44 8.48 2.55
CA ALA A 210 4.10 7.17 2.02
C ALA A 210 2.60 6.96 2.27
N SER A 211 1.84 6.50 1.26
CA SER A 211 0.43 6.15 1.45
C SER A 211 0.34 4.71 1.95
N LEU A 212 -0.17 4.52 3.18
CA LEU A 212 -0.37 3.21 3.81
C LEU A 212 -1.84 3.09 4.20
N ALA A 213 -2.69 2.58 3.31
CA ALA A 213 -4.13 2.54 3.58
C ALA A 213 -4.46 1.67 4.78
N THR A 214 -5.22 2.23 5.72
CA THR A 214 -6.07 1.49 6.67
C THR A 214 -6.83 2.48 7.60
N ARG A 215 -7.90 2.03 8.28
CA ARG A 215 -8.67 2.81 9.28
C ARG A 215 -9.05 1.96 10.49
N GLY A 216 -8.79 2.48 11.70
CA GLY A 216 -9.26 1.93 12.98
C GLY A 216 -8.37 2.39 14.15
N LEU A 217 -8.99 2.97 15.20
CA LEU A 217 -8.42 3.51 16.46
C LEU A 217 -8.10 5.02 16.48
N ILE A 218 -9.12 5.83 16.82
CA ILE A 218 -8.92 7.10 17.54
C ILE A 218 -9.14 6.80 19.02
N PRO A 219 -8.14 6.91 19.91
CA PRO A 219 -8.38 6.89 21.35
C PRO A 219 -9.06 8.20 21.79
N PRO A 220 -9.97 8.18 22.78
CA PRO A 220 -10.57 9.41 23.28
C PRO A 220 -9.50 10.24 23.99
N GLY A 221 -9.14 11.40 23.43
CA GLY A 221 -8.20 12.32 24.06
C GLY A 221 -7.53 13.36 23.15
N ILE A 222 -7.44 13.13 21.84
CA ILE A 222 -6.82 14.09 20.91
C ILE A 222 -7.92 14.96 20.28
N ARG A 223 -8.09 16.18 20.81
CA ARG A 223 -8.99 17.18 20.24
C ARG A 223 -8.44 17.67 18.89
N SER A 224 -9.34 17.69 17.91
CA SER A 224 -9.13 18.06 16.52
C SER A 224 -8.97 19.57 16.31
N THR A 225 -7.77 20.13 16.48
CA THR A 225 -7.55 21.57 16.22
C THR A 225 -6.44 21.93 15.24
N THR A 226 -5.69 20.99 14.65
CA THR A 226 -4.78 21.32 13.53
C THR A 226 -5.39 20.98 12.17
N PRO A 227 -5.58 21.95 11.25
CA PRO A 227 -6.18 21.73 9.92
C PRO A 227 -5.33 20.88 8.94
N GLU A 228 -4.12 20.48 9.34
CA GLU A 228 -3.03 20.04 8.45
C GLU A 228 -3.00 18.54 8.12
N TRP A 229 -3.86 17.71 8.75
CA TRP A 229 -3.82 16.24 8.62
C TRP A 229 -5.06 15.58 7.98
N ARG A 230 -6.00 16.35 7.41
CA ARG A 230 -7.30 15.81 6.92
C ARG A 230 -7.24 14.89 5.67
N GLY A 231 -6.06 14.45 5.21
CA GLY A 231 -5.90 13.70 3.96
C GLY A 231 -5.05 12.43 4.00
N CYS A 232 -4.41 12.10 5.12
CA CYS A 232 -3.51 10.94 5.21
C CYS A 232 -4.12 9.86 6.13
N TRP A 233 -4.39 8.67 5.59
CA TRP A 233 -5.00 7.54 6.30
C TRP A 233 -3.95 6.44 6.54
N PHE A 234 -3.79 5.95 7.78
CA PHE A 234 -2.76 4.97 8.23
C PHE A 234 -3.33 3.99 9.30
N THR A 235 -2.90 2.71 9.30
CA THR A 235 -3.04 1.71 10.41
C THR A 235 -1.99 0.58 10.30
N ASN A 236 -1.88 -0.17 11.41
CA ASN A 236 -1.09 -1.37 11.61
C ASN A 236 -1.99 -2.61 11.78
N SER A 237 -1.54 -3.76 11.27
CA SER A 237 -2.05 -5.08 11.66
C SER A 237 -1.04 -5.75 12.60
N ALA A 238 -1.07 -5.39 13.88
CA ALA A 238 -0.45 -6.19 14.94
C ALA A 238 -1.33 -6.13 16.20
N MET A 239 -2.33 -7.00 16.26
CA MET A 239 -2.88 -7.51 17.52
C MET A 239 -2.89 -9.03 17.37
N GLY A 240 -1.99 -9.67 18.11
CA GLY A 240 -1.71 -11.10 18.02
C GLY A 240 -0.63 -11.52 19.00
N SER A 241 -0.89 -11.27 20.29
CA SER A 241 -0.41 -12.05 21.44
C SER A 241 -1.29 -11.71 22.63
#